data_AF-A0A1F3NDC4-F1
#
_entry.id   AF-A0A1F3NDC4-F1
#
_cell.length_a   1.000
_cell.length_b   1.000
_cell.length_c   1.000
_cell.angle_alpha   90.00
_cell.angle_beta   90.00
_cell.angle_gamma   90.00
#
_symmetry.space_group_name_H-M   'P 1'
#
loop_
_entity.id
_entity.type
_entity.pdbx_description
1 polymer ?
#
loop_
_entity_poly.entity_id
_entity_poly.type
_entity_poly.pdbx_seq_one_letter_code
_entity_poly.pdbx_strand_id
1 'polypeptide(L)'
;MKGWCNKVTGERIIACEETEDLSEIAFSGRHIIEPEIFNYMSDGVYTMTALYLHLAESHKIFTYREDGGYWITVGTPEDVENAREFFRK
;
A
#
# COMPACT_ATOMS: atom_id res chain seq x y z
N MET A 1 8.93 0.42 -2.45
CA MET A 1 7.97 -0.34 -3.29
C MET A 1 8.63 -0.68 -4.62
N LYS A 2 8.52 -1.94 -5.04
CA LYS A 2 9.09 -2.47 -6.29
C LYS A 2 8.06 -3.26 -7.12
N GLY A 3 6.85 -3.37 -6.60
CA GLY A 3 5.75 -4.11 -7.22
C GLY A 3 4.55 -4.14 -6.29
N TRP A 4 3.50 -4.81 -6.75
CA TRP A 4 2.25 -5.03 -6.03
C TRP A 4 1.77 -6.46 -6.30
N CYS A 5 1.09 -7.05 -5.32
CA CYS A 5 0.43 -8.33 -5.51
C CYS A 5 -0.93 -8.36 -4.82
N ASN A 6 -1.84 -9.14 -5.39
CA ASN A 6 -3.09 -9.52 -4.77
C ASN A 6 -2.96 -10.94 -4.22
N LYS A 7 -3.04 -11.10 -2.89
CA LYS A 7 -2.93 -12.41 -2.25
C LYS A 7 -4.14 -13.32 -2.48
N VAL A 8 -5.30 -12.76 -2.80
CA VAL A 8 -6.55 -13.50 -3.04
C VAL A 8 -6.60 -14.02 -4.46
N THR A 9 -6.29 -13.18 -5.46
CA THR A 9 -6.36 -13.56 -6.88
C THR A 9 -5.06 -14.15 -7.41
N GLY A 10 -3.92 -13.90 -6.75
CA GLY A 10 -2.60 -14.30 -7.21
C GLY A 10 -1.97 -13.34 -8.22
N GLU A 11 -2.65 -12.26 -8.60
CA GLU A 11 -2.15 -11.24 -9.52
C GLU A 11 -0.89 -10.56 -8.98
N ARG A 12 0.08 -10.27 -9.85
CA ARG A 12 1.34 -9.62 -9.51
C ARG A 12 1.75 -8.64 -10.61
N ILE A 13 2.23 -7.48 -10.18
CA ILE A 13 2.83 -6.46 -11.04
C ILE A 13 4.19 -6.12 -10.44
N ILE A 14 5.25 -6.19 -11.25
CA ILE A 14 6.61 -5.84 -10.85
C ILE A 14 7.02 -4.59 -11.64
N ALA A 15 7.46 -3.56 -10.95
CA ALA A 15 7.78 -2.25 -11.54
C ALA A 15 9.29 -2.02 -11.71
N CYS A 16 10.11 -3.07 -11.56
CA CYS A 16 11.56 -3.01 -11.71
C CYS A 16 12.15 -4.30 -12.28
N GLU A 17 13.32 -4.20 -12.89
CA GLU A 17 14.03 -5.36 -13.46
C GLU A 17 14.67 -6.24 -12.37
N GLU A 18 15.12 -5.63 -11.26
CA GLU A 18 15.69 -6.35 -10.12
C GLU A 18 14.59 -6.99 -9.28
N THR A 19 14.42 -8.31 -9.40
CA THR A 19 13.40 -9.08 -8.67
C THR A 19 13.97 -9.95 -7.55
N GLU A 20 15.29 -9.92 -7.35
CA GLU A 20 15.94 -10.67 -6.28
C GLU A 20 15.57 -10.05 -4.92
N ASP A 21 15.29 -10.90 -3.93
CA ASP A 21 15.00 -10.54 -2.54
C ASP A 21 13.81 -9.58 -2.30
N LEU A 22 12.74 -9.70 -3.08
CA LEU A 22 11.50 -8.98 -2.80
C LEU A 22 10.77 -9.55 -1.57
N SER A 23 10.35 -8.66 -0.67
CA SER A 23 9.49 -8.99 0.47
C SER A 23 8.07 -8.43 0.29
N GLU A 24 7.08 -9.25 0.61
CA GLU A 24 5.67 -8.84 0.59
C GLU A 24 5.36 -8.09 1.89
N ILE A 25 4.90 -6.85 1.76
CA ILE A 25 4.54 -5.98 2.89
C ILE A 25 3.14 -5.44 2.67
N ALA A 26 2.25 -5.59 3.65
CA ALA A 26 0.90 -5.05 3.61
C ALA A 26 0.93 -3.52 3.66
N PHE A 27 0.16 -2.86 2.80
CA PHE A 27 0.05 -1.41 2.81
C PHE A 27 -0.94 -0.96 3.90
N SER A 28 -0.47 -0.16 4.86
CA SER A 28 -1.23 0.24 6.04
C SER A 28 -2.18 1.43 5.81
N GLY A 29 -2.23 1.97 4.59
CA GLY A 29 -2.97 3.19 4.25
C GLY A 29 -2.27 4.48 4.70
N ARG A 30 -1.14 4.41 5.41
CA ARG A 30 -0.32 5.57 5.77
C ARG A 30 0.79 5.78 4.74
N HIS A 31 0.97 7.01 4.31
CA HIS A 31 2.09 7.42 3.48
C HIS A 31 2.53 8.84 3.83
N ILE A 32 3.78 9.15 3.51
CA ILE A 32 4.33 10.51 3.53
C ILE A 32 4.72 10.77 2.08
N ILE A 33 4.23 11.87 1.52
CA ILE A 33 4.37 12.15 0.09
C ILE A 33 4.79 13.60 -0.08
N GLU A 34 5.77 13.81 -0.95
CA GLU A 34 6.15 15.15 -1.41
C GLU A 34 5.04 15.75 -2.27
N PRO A 35 4.64 17.03 -2.08
CA PRO A 35 3.59 17.66 -2.88
C PRO A 35 3.84 17.63 -4.39
N GLU A 36 5.09 17.45 -4.84
CA GLU A 36 5.44 17.25 -6.25
C GLU A 36 4.68 16.07 -6.90
N ILE A 37 4.17 15.11 -6.11
CA ILE A 37 3.40 13.98 -6.64
C ILE A 37 2.26 14.41 -7.59
N PHE A 38 1.65 15.58 -7.33
CA PHE A 38 0.55 16.09 -8.14
C PHE A 38 0.97 16.41 -9.58
N ASN A 39 2.25 16.64 -9.84
CA ASN A 39 2.78 16.85 -11.19
C ASN A 39 2.77 15.56 -12.03
N TYR A 40 2.69 14.39 -11.39
CA TYR A 40 2.63 13.09 -12.05
C TYR A 40 1.21 12.51 -12.09
N MET A 41 0.23 13.27 -11.59
CA MET A 41 -1.17 12.89 -11.68
C MET A 41 -1.77 13.32 -13.02
N SER A 42 -2.75 12.57 -13.49
CA SER A 42 -3.49 12.86 -14.73
C SER A 42 -4.99 12.96 -14.45
N ASP A 43 -5.72 13.61 -15.35
CA ASP A 43 -7.18 13.65 -15.24
C ASP A 43 -7.78 12.24 -15.43
N GLY A 44 -8.70 11.87 -14.55
CA GLY A 44 -9.41 10.59 -14.62
C GLY A 44 -9.51 9.89 -13.28
N VAL A 45 -9.90 8.61 -13.34
CA VAL A 45 -10.08 7.75 -12.16
C VAL A 45 -9.08 6.61 -12.22
N TYR A 46 -8.17 6.58 -11.25
CA TYR A 46 -7.22 5.49 -11.04
C TYR A 46 -6.92 5.34 -9.55
N THR A 47 -6.28 4.23 -9.19
CA THR A 47 -5.89 3.96 -7.80
C THR A 47 -4.52 4.55 -7.49
N MET A 48 -4.28 4.88 -6.22
CA MET A 48 -2.93 5.26 -5.77
C MET A 48 -1.89 4.16 -6.04
N THR A 49 -2.29 2.89 -5.97
CA THR A 49 -1.42 1.76 -6.32
C THR A 49 -0.93 1.84 -7.77
N ALA A 50 -1.82 2.15 -8.71
CA ALA A 50 -1.44 2.30 -10.12
C ALA A 50 -0.44 3.46 -10.31
N LEU A 51 -0.70 4.61 -9.66
CA LEU A 51 0.22 5.75 -9.69
C LEU A 51 1.60 5.40 -9.10
N TYR A 52 1.64 4.71 -7.95
CA TYR A 52 2.90 4.30 -7.35
C TYR A 52 3.66 3.26 -8.15
N LEU A 53 2.96 2.33 -8.82
CA LEU A 53 3.60 1.37 -9.72
C LEU A 53 4.28 2.10 -10.89
N HIS A 54 3.58 3.06 -11.52
CA HIS A 54 4.16 3.87 -12.58
C HIS A 54 5.37 4.69 -12.10
N LEU A 55 5.24 5.35 -10.95
CA LEU A 55 6.34 6.13 -10.38
C LEU A 55 7.52 5.26 -9.92
N ALA A 56 7.29 4.02 -9.49
CA ALA A 56 8.35 3.12 -9.05
C ALA A 56 9.35 2.76 -10.17
N GLU A 57 8.98 2.95 -11.44
CA GLU A 57 9.85 2.75 -12.60
C GLU A 57 11.01 3.76 -12.64
N SER A 58 10.80 4.99 -12.15
CA SER A 58 11.77 6.09 -12.27
C SER A 58 12.05 6.86 -10.96
N HIS A 59 11.24 6.66 -9.92
CA HIS A 59 11.37 7.31 -8.62
C HIS A 59 11.56 6.30 -7.49
N LYS A 60 12.29 6.73 -6.45
CA LYS A 60 12.47 5.92 -5.26
C LYS A 60 11.24 6.04 -4.36
N ILE A 61 10.52 4.94 -4.20
CA ILE A 61 9.45 4.81 -3.22
C ILE A 61 9.96 3.90 -2.09
N PHE A 62 10.08 4.44 -0.89
CA PHE A 62 10.56 3.69 0.27
C PHE A 62 9.41 3.06 1.04
N THR A 63 9.70 1.96 1.73
CA THR A 63 8.76 1.33 2.65
C THR A 63 9.27 1.53 4.07
N TYR A 64 8.45 2.11 4.94
CA TYR A 64 8.70 2.15 6.37
C TYR A 64 7.86 1.06 7.03
N ARG A 65 8.53 0.13 7.74
CA ARG A 65 7.86 -0.98 8.40
C ARG A 65 7.70 -0.66 9.88
N GLU A 66 6.45 -0.64 10.32
CA GLU A 66 6.06 -0.44 11.71
C GLU A 66 5.23 -1.65 12.14
N ASP A 67 5.90 -2.64 12.70
CA ASP A 67 5.24 -3.86 13.21
C ASP A 67 4.79 -3.71 14.67
N GLY A 68 4.95 -2.50 15.24
CA GLY A 68 4.56 -2.19 16.61
C GLY A 68 3.08 -1.85 16.73
N GLY A 69 2.48 -2.25 17.85
CA GLY A 69 1.09 -1.91 18.16
C GLY A 69 0.06 -2.78 17.43
N TYR A 70 -1.09 -2.18 17.14
CA TYR A 70 -2.22 -2.84 16.50
C TYR A 70 -2.56 -2.14 15.17
N TRP A 71 -3.02 -2.92 14.20
CA TRP A 71 -3.53 -2.41 12.94
C TRP A 71 -4.80 -3.17 12.57
N ILE A 72 -5.89 -2.43 12.37
CA ILE A 72 -7.22 -2.97 12.09
C ILE A 72 -7.84 -2.13 10.98
N THR A 73 -8.24 -2.77 9.87
CA THR A 73 -9.07 -2.13 8.85
C THR A 73 -10.50 -2.08 9.33
N VAL A 74 -11.11 -0.90 9.30
CA VAL A 74 -12.51 -0.71 9.68
C VAL A 74 -13.26 -0.11 8.49
N GLY A 75 -13.88 -0.98 7.68
CA GLY A 75 -14.63 -0.59 6.47
C GLY A 75 -16.13 -0.85 6.57
N THR A 76 -16.57 -1.69 7.50
CA THR A 76 -17.96 -2.10 7.69
C THR A 76 -18.40 -1.94 9.15
N PRO A 77 -19.72 -1.90 9.43
CA PRO A 77 -20.22 -1.90 10.82
C PRO A 77 -19.76 -3.11 11.65
N GLU A 78 -19.59 -4.27 11.00
CA GLU A 78 -19.06 -5.48 11.65
C GLU A 78 -17.59 -5.29 12.07
N ASP A 79 -16.76 -4.67 11.22
CA ASP A 79 -15.36 -4.36 11.57
C ASP A 79 -15.26 -3.46 12.80
N VAL A 80 -16.20 -2.52 12.97
CA VAL A 80 -16.26 -1.63 14.14
C VAL A 80 -16.48 -2.43 15.42
N GLU A 81 -17.41 -3.39 15.40
CA GLU A 81 -17.67 -4.23 16.57
C GLU A 81 -16.47 -5.13 16.89
N ASN A 82 -15.87 -5.73 15.86
CA ASN A 82 -14.63 -6.51 16.00
C ASN A 82 -13.50 -5.69 16.62
N ALA A 83 -13.32 -4.42 16.20
CA ALA A 83 -12.34 -3.53 16.78
C ALA A 83 -12.64 -3.21 18.26
N ARG A 84 -13.91 -3.00 18.63
CA ARG A 84 -14.31 -2.77 20.04
C ARG A 84 -13.98 -3.96 20.93
N GLU A 85 -14.29 -5.17 20.48
CA GLU A 85 -13.98 -6.39 21.21
C GLU A 85 -12.47 -6.61 21.36
N PHE A 86 -11.67 -6.23 20.35
CA PHE A 86 -10.21 -6.29 20.43
C PHE A 86 -9.65 -5.39 21.55
N PHE A 87 -10.18 -4.16 21.73
CA PHE A 87 -9.71 -3.21 22.75
C PHE A 87 -10.34 -3.37 24.14
N ARG A 88 -11.33 -4.25 24.29
CA ARG A 88 -11.94 -4.54 25.59
C ARG A 88 -11.10 -5.47 26.48
N LYS A 89 -10.13 -6.18 25.90
CA LYS A 89 -9.19 -7.06 26.59
C LYS A 89 -7.96 -6.30 27.05
#